data_AF-A0AAU5NF56-F1
#
_entry.id   AF-A0AAU5NF56-F1
#
_cell.length_a   1.000
_cell.length_b   1.000
_cell.length_c   1.000
_cell.angle_alpha   90.00
_cell.angle_beta   90.00
_cell.angle_gamma   90.00
#
_symmetry.space_group_name_H-M   'P 1'
#
loop_
_entity.id
_entity.type
_entity.pdbx_description
1 polymer ?
#
loop_
_entity_poly.entity_id
_entity_poly.type
_entity_poly.pdbx_seq_one_letter_code
_entity_poly.pdbx_strand_id
1 'polypeptide(L)'
;MARRAVGCGGCAVSAAGALTAVSLWLSSDRTRIHLGDGFEQQGMDLGVLFTELPPVFLAGAALPLLAHAAIAGLLHDRRDRRERRDRRDK
;
A
#
# COMPACT_ATOMS: atom_id res chain seq x y z
N MET A 1 19.66 17.27 12.29
CA MET A 1 18.95 17.27 10.99
C MET A 1 18.33 15.92 10.59
N ALA A 2 18.80 14.77 11.10
CA ALA A 2 18.29 13.44 10.69
C ALA A 2 16.79 13.16 10.97
N ARG A 3 16.16 13.83 11.95
CA ARG A 3 14.73 13.61 12.29
C ARG A 3 13.75 14.05 11.21
N ARG A 4 14.08 15.06 10.38
CA ARG A 4 13.20 15.51 9.28
C ARG A 4 13.23 14.56 8.08
N ALA A 5 14.39 13.94 7.82
CA ALA A 5 14.54 12.97 6.73
C ALA A 5 13.72 11.69 6.98
N VAL A 6 13.67 11.22 8.24
CA VAL A 6 12.82 10.09 8.65
C VAL A 6 11.32 10.39 8.48
N GLY A 7 10.88 11.63 8.75
CA GLY A 7 9.49 12.05 8.49
C GLY A 7 9.15 12.14 7.01
N CYS A 8 10.04 12.70 6.18
CA CYS A 8 9.85 12.75 4.72
C CYS A 8 9.83 11.37 4.07
N GLY A 9 10.63 10.42 4.57
CA GLY A 9 10.69 9.06 4.02
C GLY A 9 9.34 8.34 4.08
N GLY A 10 8.62 8.45 5.21
CA GLY A 10 7.29 7.85 5.36
C GLY A 10 6.27 8.43 4.39
N CYS A 11 6.22 9.77 4.25
CA CYS A 11 5.33 10.42 3.31
C CYS A 11 5.64 10.06 1.85
N ALA A 12 6.93 10.01 1.49
CA ALA A 12 7.35 9.63 0.15
C ALA A 12 6.98 8.18 -0.19
N VAL A 13 7.14 7.25 0.75
CA VAL A 13 6.77 5.84 0.58
C VAL A 13 5.26 5.67 0.46
N SER A 14 4.47 6.35 1.29
CA SER A 14 3.00 6.31 1.17
C SER A 14 2.51 6.94 -0.13
N ALA A 15 3.11 8.06 -0.56
CA ALA A 15 2.79 8.68 -1.84
C ALA A 15 3.13 7.76 -3.02
N ALA A 16 4.30 7.12 -3.00
CA ALA A 16 4.69 6.14 -4.00
C ALA A 16 3.74 4.94 -4.04
N GLY A 17 3.38 4.38 -2.88
CA GLY A 17 2.43 3.26 -2.80
C GLY A 17 1.04 3.61 -3.33
N ALA A 18 0.54 4.81 -3.01
CA ALA A 18 -0.74 5.30 -3.53
C ALA A 18 -0.70 5.49 -5.05
N LEU A 19 0.34 6.12 -5.60
CA LEU A 19 0.50 6.30 -7.03
C LEU A 19 0.58 4.96 -7.77
N THR A 20 1.39 4.02 -7.28
CA THR A 20 1.49 2.68 -7.89
C THR A 20 0.15 1.94 -7.86
N ALA A 21 -0.58 2.00 -6.74
CA ALA A 21 -1.90 1.36 -6.64
C ALA A 21 -2.90 1.96 -7.63
N VAL A 22 -2.95 3.29 -7.73
CA VAL A 22 -3.81 3.99 -8.70
C VAL A 22 -3.42 3.65 -10.13
N SER A 23 -2.12 3.65 -10.47
CA SER A 23 -1.65 3.28 -11.81
C SER A 23 -2.03 1.85 -12.19
N LEU A 24 -1.88 0.89 -11.27
CA LEU A 24 -2.28 -0.51 -11.50
C LEU A 24 -3.80 -0.65 -11.66
N TRP A 25 -4.58 0.06 -10.83
CA TRP A 25 -6.03 0.09 -10.96
C TRP A 25 -6.48 0.69 -12.31
N LEU A 26 -5.83 1.76 -12.77
CA LEU A 26 -6.11 2.39 -14.06
C LEU A 26 -5.74 1.46 -15.24
N SER A 27 -4.68 0.65 -15.08
CA SER A 27 -4.21 -0.29 -16.09
C SER A 27 -5.03 -1.59 -16.14
N SER A 28 -5.97 -1.79 -15.23
CA SER A 28 -6.86 -2.95 -15.23
C SER A 28 -7.86 -2.88 -16.39
N ASP A 29 -7.99 -3.96 -17.17
CA ASP A 29 -8.95 -4.07 -18.28
C ASP A 29 -10.37 -3.67 -17.86
N ARG A 30 -10.78 -4.08 -16.65
CA ARG A 30 -12.10 -3.74 -16.11
C ARG A 30 -12.30 -2.22 -16.03
N THR A 31 -11.32 -1.51 -15.47
CA THR A 31 -11.37 -0.06 -15.30
C THR A 31 -11.33 0.65 -16.64
N ARG A 32 -10.46 0.22 -17.57
CA ARG A 32 -10.39 0.79 -18.92
C ARG A 32 -11.72 0.69 -19.68
N ILE A 33 -12.41 -0.44 -19.58
CA ILE A 33 -13.74 -0.62 -20.19
C ILE A 33 -14.76 0.37 -19.60
N HIS A 34 -14.76 0.58 -18.28
CA HIS A 34 -15.66 1.55 -17.62
C HIS A 34 -15.27 3.02 -17.86
N LEU A 35 -14.06 3.31 -18.32
CA LEU A 35 -13.64 4.67 -18.69
C LEU A 35 -13.88 5.01 -20.18
N GLY A 36 -14.59 4.14 -20.92
CA GLY A 36 -14.98 4.44 -22.29
C GLY A 36 -14.00 3.97 -23.36
N ASP A 37 -13.17 2.94 -23.08
CA ASP A 37 -12.35 2.26 -24.10
C ASP A 37 -13.18 1.41 -25.08
N GLY A 38 -14.52 1.40 -24.94
CA GLY A 38 -15.46 0.78 -25.88
C GLY A 38 -15.84 1.70 -27.06
N PHE A 39 -16.26 1.09 -28.17
CA PHE A 39 -16.79 1.84 -29.33
C PHE A 39 -17.99 2.72 -28.89
N GLU A 40 -17.96 4.01 -29.29
CA GLU A 40 -18.96 5.05 -28.97
C GLU A 40 -19.16 5.44 -27.49
N GLN A 41 -18.17 5.23 -26.60
CA GLN A 41 -18.31 5.45 -25.15
C GLN A 41 -19.44 4.64 -24.47
N GLN A 42 -19.97 3.60 -25.14
CA GLN A 42 -20.92 2.68 -24.52
C GLN A 42 -20.24 1.95 -23.35
N GLY A 43 -20.74 2.18 -22.14
CA GLY A 43 -20.19 1.61 -20.91
C GLY A 43 -19.29 2.55 -20.10
N MET A 44 -19.19 3.83 -20.48
CA MET A 44 -18.51 4.82 -19.64
C MET A 44 -19.28 5.05 -18.33
N ASP A 45 -18.76 4.52 -17.24
CA ASP A 45 -19.26 4.70 -15.88
C ASP A 45 -18.21 5.42 -15.03
N LEU A 46 -18.39 6.75 -14.89
CA LEU A 46 -17.55 7.56 -14.03
C LEU A 46 -17.80 7.29 -12.53
N GLY A 47 -18.87 6.56 -12.19
CA GLY A 47 -19.16 6.12 -10.82
C GLY A 47 -18.01 5.31 -10.21
N VAL A 48 -17.32 4.50 -11.02
CA VAL A 48 -16.16 3.71 -10.61
C VAL A 48 -15.03 4.57 -10.02
N LEU A 49 -14.88 5.80 -10.49
CA LEU A 49 -13.86 6.75 -10.01
C LEU A 49 -14.17 7.22 -8.59
N PHE A 50 -15.45 7.30 -8.21
CA PHE A 50 -15.87 7.72 -6.87
C PHE A 50 -15.99 6.55 -5.90
N THR A 51 -16.31 5.36 -6.40
CA THR A 51 -16.54 4.18 -5.55
C THR A 51 -15.27 3.38 -5.31
N GLU A 52 -14.39 3.24 -6.31
CA GLU A 52 -13.19 2.39 -6.21
C GLU A 52 -11.89 3.18 -5.99
N LEU A 53 -11.78 4.40 -6.51
CA LEU A 53 -10.54 5.18 -6.37
C LEU A 53 -10.19 5.52 -4.91
N PRO A 54 -11.14 5.98 -4.05
CA PRO A 54 -10.80 6.29 -2.66
C PRO A 54 -10.24 5.10 -1.87
N PRO A 55 -10.84 3.89 -1.89
CA PRO A 55 -10.27 2.74 -1.19
C PRO A 55 -8.96 2.28 -1.81
N VAL A 56 -8.79 2.32 -3.14
CA VAL A 56 -7.52 1.97 -3.81
C VAL A 56 -6.40 2.91 -3.35
N PHE A 57 -6.65 4.21 -3.32
CA PHE A 57 -5.69 5.21 -2.87
C PHE A 57 -5.28 4.99 -1.41
N LEU A 58 -6.27 4.81 -0.52
CA LEU A 58 -6.02 4.56 0.91
C LEU A 58 -5.26 3.25 1.14
N ALA A 59 -5.63 2.18 0.43
CA ALA A 59 -4.93 0.90 0.50
C ALA A 59 -3.47 1.04 0.01
N GLY A 60 -3.25 1.71 -1.13
CA GLY A 60 -1.91 1.97 -1.66
C GLY A 60 -1.03 2.80 -0.71
N ALA A 61 -1.62 3.78 -0.02
CA ALA A 61 -0.91 4.60 0.95
C ALA A 61 -0.56 3.84 2.26
N ALA A 62 -1.45 2.95 2.71
CA ALA A 62 -1.34 2.27 4.00
C ALA A 62 -0.55 0.94 3.94
N LEU A 63 -0.64 0.20 2.83
CA LEU A 63 0.01 -1.10 2.65
C LEU A 63 1.53 -1.10 2.94
N PRO A 64 2.32 -0.12 2.48
CA PRO A 64 3.75 -0.08 2.77
C PRO A 64 4.03 0.02 4.28
N LEU A 65 3.20 0.79 4.99
CA LEU A 65 3.32 0.99 6.43
C LEU A 65 2.98 -0.29 7.20
N LEU A 66 1.88 -0.95 6.81
CA LEU A 66 1.46 -2.23 7.39
C LEU A 66 2.48 -3.34 7.15
N ALA A 67 3.02 -3.41 5.93
CA ALA A 67 4.08 -4.37 5.60
C ALA A 67 5.33 -4.14 6.46
N HIS A 68 5.75 -2.88 6.61
CA HIS A 68 6.90 -2.55 7.44
C HIS A 68 6.66 -2.91 8.92
N ALA A 69 5.49 -2.57 9.47
CA ALA A 69 5.11 -2.91 10.84
C ALA A 69 5.07 -4.42 11.07
N ALA A 70 4.53 -5.19 10.12
CA ALA A 70 4.46 -6.65 10.20
C ALA A 70 5.86 -7.28 10.21
N ILE A 71 6.76 -6.83 9.32
CA ILE A 71 8.15 -7.31 9.28
C ILE A 71 8.87 -6.97 10.58
N ALA A 72 8.75 -5.72 11.05
CA ALA A 72 9.36 -5.29 12.31
C ALA A 72 8.85 -6.11 13.51
N GLY A 73 7.54 -6.35 13.59
CA GLY A 73 6.94 -7.18 14.64
C GLY A 73 7.43 -8.63 14.59
N LEU A 74 7.52 -9.23 13.40
CA LEU A 74 8.03 -10.59 13.23
C LEU A 74 9.51 -10.70 13.65
N LEU A 75 10.33 -9.70 13.32
CA LEU A 75 11.74 -9.66 13.73
C LEU A 75 11.88 -9.50 15.25
N HIS A 76 11.01 -8.70 15.88
CA HIS A 76 11.00 -8.51 17.33
C HIS A 76 10.60 -9.80 18.06
N ASP A 77 9.53 -10.47 17.65
CA ASP A 77 9.10 -11.75 18.24
C ASP A 77 10.20 -12.82 18.12
N ARG A 78 10.88 -12.88 16.97
CA ARG A 78 12.01 -13.80 16.78
C ARG A 78 13.18 -13.51 17.71
N ARG A 79 13.44 -12.23 18.01
CA ARG A 79 14.49 -11.83 18.94
C ARG A 79 14.14 -12.23 20.37
N ASP A 80 12.93 -11.91 20.82
CA ASP A 80 12.46 -12.26 22.17
C ASP A 80 12.48 -13.78 22.41
N ARG A 81 12.10 -14.57 21.41
CA ARG A 81 12.18 -16.04 21.48
C ARG A 81 13.63 -16.54 21.63
N ARG A 82 14.59 -15.92 20.94
CA ARG A 82 16.02 -16.28 21.08
C ARG A 82 16.54 -15.98 22.47
N GLU A 83 16.24 -14.79 23.00
CA GLU A 83 16.69 -14.36 24.33
C GLU A 83 16.09 -15.24 25.44
N ARG A 84 14.81 -15.64 25.32
CA ARG A 84 14.18 -16.58 26.25
C ARG A 84 14.79 -17.98 26.23
N ARG A 85 15.23 -18.45 25.07
CA ARG A 85 15.87 -19.77 24.92
C ARG A 85 17.24 -19.79 25.58
N ASP A 86 18.04 -18.76 25.36
CA ASP A 86 19.39 -18.62 25.92
C ASP A 86 19.38 -18.56 27.46
N ARG A 87 18.32 -17.97 28.04
CA ARG A 87 18.10 -17.91 29.49
C ARG A 87 17.63 -19.23 30.12
N ARG A 88 17.17 -20.19 29.32
CA ARG A 88 16.67 -21.50 29.79
C ARG A 88 17.76 -22.58 29.78
N ASP A 89 18.78 -22.40 28.93
CA ASP A 89 19.94 -23.29 28.82
C ASP A 89 21.09 -22.90 29.80
N LYS A 90 20.87 -21.85 30.61
CA LYS A 90 21.78 -21.38 31.67
C LYS A 90 21.18 -21.69 33.04
#